data_AF-A0A4U9DBE7-F1
#
_entry.id   AF-A0A4U9DBE7-F1
#
_cell.length_a   1.000
_cell.length_b   1.000
_cell.length_c   1.000
_cell.angle_alpha   90.00
_cell.angle_beta   90.00
_cell.angle_gamma   90.00
#
_symmetry.space_group_name_H-M   'P 1'
#
loop_
_entity.id
_entity.type
_entity.pdbx_description
1 polymer ?
#
loop_
_entity_poly.entity_id
_entity_poly.type
_entity_poly.pdbx_seq_one_letter_code
_entity_poly.pdbx_strand_id
1 'polypeptide(L)'
;MDITGTSLATVTELTHFRDTVSVYSFDASEPDFSYSPLIMQYYYNDIINSVEVENIWDVNDLEKIAEKYEQESFVYPDSWDGFLKYVTEKFPFVRFSTNAIEILNKQQFNNVACERGIFLTSILNEYVESRNADGTYSERTNVILKDYFSGSRALFTDESSTNKDVFKSDMTFTIDGAKVLCSWHGKISFRVFRMHFNYPIKNSDKVIDVVYFGPKLTKH
;
A
#
# COMPACT_ATOMS: atom_id res chain seq x y z
N MET A 1 11.21 22.82 -12.01
CA MET A 1 11.03 21.60 -12.82
C MET A 1 9.67 21.02 -12.45
N ASP A 2 8.83 20.64 -13.42
CA ASP A 2 7.64 19.84 -13.11
C ASP A 2 8.09 18.40 -12.88
N ILE A 3 7.74 17.86 -11.72
CA ILE A 3 8.16 16.54 -11.26
C ILE A 3 6.97 15.57 -11.15
N THR A 4 5.80 15.96 -11.66
CA THR A 4 4.56 15.17 -11.58
C THR A 4 4.77 13.76 -12.15
N GLY A 5 4.41 12.74 -11.37
CA GLY A 5 4.54 11.33 -11.78
C GLY A 5 5.93 10.73 -11.61
N THR A 6 6.89 11.47 -11.03
CA THR A 6 8.19 10.93 -10.64
C THR A 6 8.17 10.38 -9.21
N SER A 7 9.20 9.63 -8.83
CA SER A 7 9.42 9.20 -7.43
C SER A 7 9.49 10.38 -6.48
N LEU A 8 10.08 11.51 -6.90
CA LEU A 8 10.16 12.73 -6.09
C LEU A 8 8.77 13.33 -5.82
N ALA A 9 7.82 13.22 -6.76
CA ALA A 9 6.43 13.65 -6.51
C ALA A 9 5.73 12.74 -5.51
N THR A 10 5.94 11.42 -5.60
CA THR A 10 5.40 10.47 -4.62
C THR A 10 5.96 10.74 -3.23
N VAL A 11 7.27 10.97 -3.10
CA VAL A 11 7.88 11.26 -1.80
C VAL A 11 7.38 12.61 -1.26
N THR A 12 7.24 13.64 -2.09
CA THR A 12 6.64 14.92 -1.69
C THR A 12 5.24 14.75 -1.10
N GLU A 13 4.39 13.96 -1.75
CA GLU A 13 3.04 13.64 -1.26
C GLU A 13 3.11 12.89 0.08
N LEU A 14 3.99 11.89 0.19
CA LEU A 14 4.16 11.15 1.44
C LEU A 14 4.67 12.05 2.58
N THR A 15 5.66 12.91 2.35
CA THR A 15 6.17 13.87 3.34
C THR A 15 5.13 14.91 3.73
N HIS A 16 4.21 15.29 2.83
CA HIS A 16 3.10 16.19 3.17
C HIS A 16 2.08 15.55 4.13
N PHE A 17 1.89 14.22 4.06
CA PHE A 17 0.89 13.50 4.85
C PHE A 17 1.48 12.62 5.98
N ARG A 18 2.80 12.46 6.05
CA ARG A 18 3.56 11.60 6.97
C ARG A 18 4.90 12.23 7.32
N ASP A 19 5.38 12.00 8.54
CA ASP A 19 6.52 12.74 9.09
C ASP A 19 7.92 12.17 8.78
N THR A 20 8.08 11.11 8.00
CA THR A 20 9.42 10.52 7.77
C THR A 20 9.58 9.79 6.43
N VAL A 21 9.95 10.53 5.39
CA VAL A 21 10.43 9.96 4.12
C VAL A 21 11.59 10.81 3.60
N SER A 22 12.66 10.15 3.17
CA SER A 22 13.87 10.78 2.62
C SER A 22 14.07 10.32 1.17
N VAL A 23 14.75 11.14 0.37
CA VAL A 23 15.18 10.80 -1.00
C VAL A 23 16.69 10.69 -1.10
N TYR A 24 17.16 10.02 -2.14
CA TYR A 24 18.57 10.00 -2.50
C TYR A 24 18.79 10.67 -3.86
N SER A 25 19.78 11.55 -3.94
CA SER A 25 20.22 12.22 -5.16
C SER A 25 21.63 11.78 -5.52
N PHE A 26 21.86 11.47 -6.80
CA PHE A 26 23.20 11.17 -7.29
C PHE A 26 24.07 12.44 -7.31
N ASP A 27 25.30 12.31 -6.83
CA ASP A 27 26.33 13.31 -7.01
C ASP A 27 26.63 13.48 -8.51
N ALA A 28 26.82 14.72 -8.96
CA ALA A 28 26.97 15.11 -10.37
C ALA A 28 25.70 15.01 -11.25
N SER A 29 24.50 15.07 -10.66
CA SER A 29 23.28 15.34 -11.42
C SER A 29 23.23 16.79 -11.94
N GLU A 30 22.60 17.01 -13.10
CA GLU A 30 22.21 18.36 -13.56
C GLU A 30 20.68 18.45 -13.63
N PRO A 31 20.05 19.37 -12.87
CA PRO A 31 20.66 20.29 -11.91
C PRO A 31 21.21 19.57 -10.67
N ASP A 32 22.19 20.20 -10.01
CA ASP A 32 22.80 19.68 -8.79
C ASP A 32 21.77 19.68 -7.64
N PHE A 33 21.58 18.51 -7.03
CA PHE A 33 20.70 18.30 -5.89
C PHE A 33 21.47 17.88 -4.63
N SER A 34 22.77 18.15 -4.52
CA SER A 34 23.60 17.82 -3.35
C SER A 34 23.38 18.77 -2.15
N TYR A 35 22.11 18.91 -1.73
CA TYR A 35 21.70 19.69 -0.57
C TYR A 35 20.41 19.15 0.05
N SER A 36 20.13 19.50 1.31
CA SER A 36 18.90 19.18 2.02
C SER A 36 18.45 20.36 2.90
N PRO A 37 17.14 20.62 3.02
CA PRO A 37 16.05 19.90 2.36
C PRO A 37 15.89 20.27 0.88
N LEU A 38 15.26 19.38 0.11
CA LEU A 38 14.68 19.74 -1.19
C LEU A 38 13.32 20.40 -0.94
N ILE A 39 13.16 21.64 -1.42
CA ILE A 39 11.92 22.40 -1.25
C ILE A 39 11.00 22.16 -2.44
N MET A 40 9.87 21.51 -2.18
CA MET A 40 8.91 21.08 -3.20
C MET A 40 7.62 21.90 -3.09
N GLN A 41 7.14 22.40 -4.22
CA GLN A 41 5.81 23.04 -4.29
C GLN A 41 4.77 21.95 -4.55
N TYR A 42 3.89 21.72 -3.59
CA TYR A 42 2.86 20.69 -3.64
C TYR A 42 1.46 21.32 -3.65
N TYR A 43 0.76 21.14 -4.77
CA TYR A 43 -0.60 21.66 -4.94
C TYR A 43 -1.62 20.66 -4.40
N TYR A 44 -2.36 21.05 -3.36
CA TYR A 44 -3.36 20.22 -2.71
C TYR A 44 -4.54 21.07 -2.20
N ASN A 45 -5.77 20.65 -2.51
CA ASN A 45 -7.01 21.37 -2.17
C ASN A 45 -6.97 22.87 -2.54
N ASP A 46 -6.58 23.19 -3.77
CA ASP A 46 -6.45 24.57 -4.28
C ASP A 46 -5.42 25.46 -3.57
N ILE A 47 -4.57 24.88 -2.72
CA ILE A 47 -3.51 25.57 -1.98
C ILE A 47 -2.15 25.03 -2.44
N ILE A 48 -1.18 25.93 -2.61
CA ILE A 48 0.22 25.57 -2.84
C ILE A 48 0.91 25.48 -1.48
N ASN A 49 1.39 24.28 -1.16
CA ASN A 49 2.15 23.99 0.05
C ASN A 49 3.64 23.91 -0.29
N SER A 50 4.49 24.42 0.59
CA SER A 50 5.94 24.19 0.51
C SER A 50 6.28 23.01 1.40
N VAL A 51 6.79 21.92 0.80
CA VAL A 51 7.14 20.69 1.51
C VAL A 51 8.66 20.55 1.51
N GLU A 52 9.25 20.41 2.69
CA GLU A 52 10.67 20.15 2.87
C GLU A 52 10.90 18.64 2.88
N VAL A 53 11.56 18.13 1.85
CA VAL A 53 11.89 16.72 1.72
C VAL A 53 13.36 16.53 2.10
N GLU A 54 13.62 15.67 3.08
CA GLU A 54 14.99 15.30 3.44
C GLU A 54 15.66 14.59 2.26
N ASN A 55 16.85 15.04 1.90
CA ASN A 55 17.63 14.47 0.80
C ASN A 55 19.00 14.01 1.29
N ILE A 56 19.44 12.87 0.78
CA ILE A 56 20.73 12.25 1.04
C ILE A 56 21.47 12.23 -0.30
N TRP A 57 22.73 12.63 -0.32
CA TRP A 57 23.52 12.63 -1.56
C TRP A 57 24.94 12.11 -1.37
N ASP A 58 25.43 12.03 -0.12
CA ASP A 58 26.69 11.36 0.19
C ASP A 58 26.46 9.84 0.25
N VAL A 59 27.19 9.10 -0.57
CA VAL A 59 27.14 7.63 -0.62
C VAL A 59 27.48 7.03 0.75
N ASN A 60 28.40 7.62 1.52
CA ASN A 60 28.75 7.12 2.85
C ASN A 60 27.59 7.27 3.84
N ASP A 61 26.77 8.32 3.70
CA ASP A 61 25.59 8.50 4.54
C ASP A 61 24.47 7.54 4.11
N LEU A 62 24.34 7.28 2.80
CA LEU A 62 23.46 6.23 2.30
C LEU A 62 23.86 4.85 2.83
N GLU A 63 25.16 4.52 2.85
CA GLU A 63 25.69 3.27 3.41
C GLU A 63 25.38 3.14 4.90
N LYS A 64 25.62 4.17 5.73
CA LYS A 64 25.26 4.13 7.16
C LYS A 64 23.76 3.93 7.39
N ILE A 65 22.94 4.54 6.54
CA ILE A 65 21.48 4.38 6.60
C ILE A 65 21.11 2.94 6.23
N ALA A 66 21.68 2.41 5.15
CA ALA A 66 21.49 1.01 4.76
C ALA A 66 21.96 0.04 5.84
N GLU A 67 23.15 0.24 6.43
CA GLU A 67 23.68 -0.54 7.54
C GLU A 67 22.77 -0.47 8.77
N LYS A 68 22.22 0.70 9.09
CA LYS A 68 21.23 0.84 10.16
C LYS A 68 19.98 0.00 9.87
N TYR A 69 19.45 0.07 8.64
CA TYR A 69 18.31 -0.77 8.23
C TYR A 69 18.63 -2.27 8.25
N GLU A 70 19.85 -2.66 7.89
CA GLU A 70 20.32 -4.05 7.95
C GLU A 70 20.50 -4.54 9.39
N GLN A 71 21.09 -3.71 10.27
CA GLN A 71 21.26 -4.01 11.70
C GLN A 71 19.92 -4.06 12.44
N GLU A 72 18.94 -3.28 11.99
CA GLU A 72 17.54 -3.35 12.43
C GLU A 72 16.80 -4.60 11.88
N SER A 73 17.50 -5.71 11.61
CA SER A 73 16.94 -7.05 11.30
C SER A 73 15.81 -7.04 10.26
N PHE A 74 15.80 -6.07 9.35
CA PHE A 74 14.75 -5.95 8.35
C PHE A 74 15.10 -6.84 7.17
N VAL A 75 14.68 -8.10 7.24
CA VAL A 75 14.77 -9.00 6.09
C VAL A 75 13.50 -8.84 5.26
N TYR A 76 13.61 -8.13 4.14
CA TYR A 76 12.54 -8.10 3.14
C TYR A 76 12.22 -9.53 2.72
N PRO A 77 10.94 -9.93 2.63
CA PRO A 77 10.61 -11.29 2.25
C PRO A 77 11.09 -11.65 0.84
N ASP A 78 11.76 -12.79 0.73
CA ASP A 78 12.26 -13.40 -0.51
C ASP A 78 11.39 -14.59 -0.99
N SER A 79 10.28 -14.84 -0.30
CA SER A 79 9.34 -15.93 -0.54
C SER A 79 7.91 -15.53 -0.12
N TRP A 80 6.90 -16.24 -0.61
CA TRP A 80 5.51 -16.00 -0.19
C TRP A 80 5.27 -16.37 1.28
N ASP A 81 5.94 -17.41 1.78
CA ASP A 81 5.90 -17.76 3.20
C ASP A 81 6.55 -16.67 4.05
N GLY A 82 7.69 -16.13 3.62
CA GLY A 82 8.31 -14.96 4.24
C GLY A 82 7.39 -13.75 4.24
N PHE A 83 6.67 -13.51 3.12
CA PHE A 83 5.70 -12.43 3.00
C PHE A 83 4.58 -12.60 4.02
N LEU A 84 3.95 -13.78 4.06
CA LEU A 84 2.86 -14.08 4.98
C LEU A 84 3.31 -13.95 6.44
N LYS A 85 4.51 -14.43 6.79
CA LYS A 85 5.08 -14.25 8.12
C LYS A 85 5.24 -12.76 8.45
N TYR A 86 5.90 -12.03 7.56
CA TYR A 86 6.17 -10.60 7.74
C TYR A 86 4.88 -9.79 7.94
N VAL A 87 3.89 -9.95 7.05
CA VAL A 87 2.65 -9.17 7.15
C VAL A 87 1.83 -9.57 8.37
N THR A 88 1.85 -10.84 8.77
CA THR A 88 1.16 -11.30 9.99
C THR A 88 1.77 -10.70 11.25
N GLU A 89 3.10 -10.58 11.30
CA GLU A 89 3.81 -10.00 12.46
C GLU A 89 3.69 -8.47 12.51
N LYS A 90 3.74 -7.79 11.36
CA LYS A 90 3.79 -6.32 11.29
C LYS A 90 2.41 -5.65 11.19
N PHE A 91 1.40 -6.36 10.69
CA PHE A 91 0.09 -5.79 10.38
C PHE A 91 -1.04 -6.59 11.08
N PRO A 92 -1.15 -6.49 12.42
CA PRO A 92 -2.05 -7.34 13.21
C PRO A 92 -3.55 -7.11 12.92
N PHE A 93 -3.90 -6.02 12.25
CA PHE A 93 -5.28 -5.71 11.89
C PHE A 93 -5.68 -6.21 10.50
N VAL A 94 -4.80 -6.95 9.81
CA VAL A 94 -5.07 -7.59 8.53
C VAL A 94 -4.87 -9.09 8.64
N ARG A 95 -5.87 -9.87 8.22
CA ARG A 95 -5.83 -11.34 8.23
C ARG A 95 -5.89 -11.86 6.81
N PHE A 96 -4.96 -12.73 6.43
CA PHE A 96 -5.04 -13.47 5.17
C PHE A 96 -5.86 -14.74 5.41
N SER A 97 -6.96 -14.89 4.68
CA SER A 97 -7.78 -16.10 4.73
C SER A 97 -7.01 -17.32 4.19
N THR A 98 -7.42 -18.52 4.60
CA THR A 98 -6.87 -19.77 4.06
C THR A 98 -6.91 -19.81 2.53
N ASN A 99 -8.01 -19.35 1.93
CA ASN A 99 -8.14 -19.28 0.47
C ASN A 99 -7.10 -18.35 -0.17
N ALA A 100 -6.88 -17.16 0.43
CA ALA A 100 -5.87 -16.23 -0.06
C ALA A 100 -4.46 -16.84 -0.02
N ILE A 101 -4.14 -17.52 1.08
CA ILE A 101 -2.85 -18.21 1.27
C ILE A 101 -2.67 -19.32 0.23
N GLU A 102 -3.67 -20.18 0.03
CA GLU A 102 -3.61 -21.26 -0.96
C GLU A 102 -3.44 -20.75 -2.40
N ILE A 103 -4.07 -19.63 -2.74
CA ILE A 103 -3.94 -19.01 -4.07
C ILE A 103 -2.56 -18.43 -4.26
N LEU A 104 -2.04 -17.72 -3.25
CA LEU A 104 -0.74 -17.09 -3.28
C LEU A 104 0.38 -18.13 -3.40
N ASN A 105 0.30 -19.22 -2.64
CA ASN A 105 1.31 -20.29 -2.63
C ASN A 105 1.37 -21.07 -3.96
N LYS A 106 0.34 -20.98 -4.80
CA LYS A 106 0.36 -21.52 -6.18
C LYS A 106 1.06 -20.59 -7.18
N GLN A 107 1.38 -19.36 -6.78
CA GLN A 107 2.05 -18.39 -7.64
C GLN A 107 3.56 -18.50 -7.51
N GLN A 108 4.27 -18.30 -8.62
CA GLN A 108 5.70 -18.06 -8.57
C GLN A 108 5.98 -16.80 -7.74
N PHE A 109 6.96 -16.88 -6.83
CA PHE A 109 7.37 -15.72 -6.06
C PHE A 109 7.80 -14.56 -6.95
N ASN A 110 7.46 -13.35 -6.52
CA ASN A 110 7.86 -12.13 -7.21
C ASN A 110 8.03 -10.99 -6.20
N ASN A 111 9.22 -10.40 -6.20
CA ASN A 111 9.59 -9.32 -5.28
C ASN A 111 8.72 -8.07 -5.47
N VAL A 112 8.43 -7.65 -6.71
CA VAL A 112 7.60 -6.46 -6.99
C VAL A 112 6.18 -6.64 -6.43
N ALA A 113 5.58 -7.80 -6.62
CA ALA A 113 4.26 -8.11 -6.07
C ALA A 113 4.30 -8.28 -4.55
N CYS A 114 5.39 -8.80 -3.99
CA CYS A 114 5.63 -8.88 -2.54
C CYS A 114 5.68 -7.49 -1.90
N GLU A 115 6.59 -6.62 -2.37
CA GLU A 115 6.75 -5.24 -1.89
C GLU A 115 5.44 -4.46 -2.00
N ARG A 116 4.77 -4.56 -3.15
CA ARG A 116 3.49 -3.89 -3.34
C ARG A 116 2.40 -4.48 -2.46
N GLY A 117 2.41 -5.79 -2.25
CA GLY A 117 1.51 -6.47 -1.31
C GLY A 117 1.70 -5.94 0.11
N ILE A 118 2.93 -5.82 0.58
CA ILE A 118 3.29 -5.29 1.91
C ILE A 118 2.72 -3.88 2.06
N PHE A 119 2.93 -3.02 1.07
CA PHE A 119 2.42 -1.65 1.09
C PHE A 119 0.89 -1.56 1.11
N LEU A 120 0.20 -2.39 0.32
CA LEU A 120 -1.26 -2.44 0.37
C LEU A 120 -1.75 -2.95 1.73
N THR A 121 -1.12 -3.97 2.29
CA THR A 121 -1.45 -4.49 3.63
C THR A 121 -1.20 -3.45 4.72
N SER A 122 -0.14 -2.64 4.64
CA SER A 122 0.11 -1.59 5.62
C SER A 122 -0.99 -0.52 5.62
N ILE A 123 -1.51 -0.14 4.45
CA ILE A 123 -2.62 0.82 4.35
C ILE A 123 -3.90 0.21 4.93
N LEU A 124 -4.19 -1.06 4.63
CA LEU A 124 -5.35 -1.75 5.20
C LEU A 124 -5.25 -1.85 6.73
N ASN A 125 -4.05 -2.10 7.26
CA ASN A 125 -3.81 -2.11 8.69
C ASN A 125 -4.10 -0.76 9.33
N GLU A 126 -3.53 0.31 8.75
CA GLU A 126 -3.72 1.68 9.21
C GLU A 126 -5.20 2.12 9.13
N TYR A 127 -5.91 1.69 8.08
CA TYR A 127 -7.35 1.92 7.96
C TYR A 127 -8.11 1.32 9.15
N VAL A 128 -7.83 0.07 9.51
CA VAL A 128 -8.52 -0.61 10.61
C VAL A 128 -8.11 -0.01 11.97
N GLU A 129 -6.82 0.24 12.17
CA GLU A 129 -6.23 0.81 13.39
C GLU A 129 -6.74 2.22 13.70
N SER A 130 -6.87 3.06 12.66
CA SER A 130 -7.25 4.46 12.83
C SER A 130 -8.72 4.67 13.23
N ARG A 131 -9.57 3.64 13.16
CA ARG A 131 -10.99 3.79 13.50
C ARG A 131 -11.18 4.08 14.99
N ASN A 132 -12.28 4.75 15.31
CA ASN A 132 -12.64 5.01 16.70
C ASN A 132 -12.89 3.69 17.45
N ALA A 133 -12.90 3.74 18.79
CA ALA A 133 -13.11 2.56 19.63
C ALA A 133 -14.44 1.83 19.32
N ASP A 134 -15.48 2.58 18.94
CA ASP A 134 -16.80 2.08 18.52
C ASP A 134 -16.84 1.55 17.08
N GLY A 135 -15.72 1.64 16.35
CA GLY A 135 -15.56 1.21 14.96
C GLY A 135 -16.02 2.21 13.89
N THR A 136 -16.48 3.40 14.29
CA THR A 136 -16.76 4.49 13.36
C THR A 136 -15.48 5.09 12.78
N TYR A 137 -15.61 5.82 11.69
CA TYR A 137 -14.46 6.48 11.05
C TYR A 137 -13.99 7.66 11.88
N SER A 138 -12.70 7.69 12.20
CA SER A 138 -12.05 8.87 12.74
C SER A 138 -11.68 9.84 11.61
N GLU A 139 -11.16 11.01 11.98
CA GLU A 139 -10.55 11.93 11.01
C GLU A 139 -9.43 11.24 10.22
N ARG A 140 -8.55 10.47 10.89
CA ARG A 140 -7.49 9.73 10.21
C ARG A 140 -8.03 8.66 9.26
N THR A 141 -9.09 7.95 9.66
CA THR A 141 -9.74 6.98 8.76
C THR A 141 -10.28 7.65 7.50
N ASN A 142 -10.89 8.83 7.63
CA ASN A 142 -11.41 9.57 6.48
C ASN A 142 -10.28 10.05 5.54
N VAL A 143 -9.12 10.44 6.08
CA VAL A 143 -7.93 10.77 5.27
C VAL A 143 -7.48 9.55 4.46
N ILE A 144 -7.34 8.38 5.10
CA ILE A 144 -6.95 7.13 4.43
C ILE A 144 -7.94 6.76 3.30
N LEU A 145 -9.25 6.91 3.54
CA LEU A 145 -10.27 6.65 2.53
C LEU A 145 -10.17 7.63 1.36
N LYS A 146 -9.97 8.92 1.65
CA LYS A 146 -9.79 9.95 0.62
C LYS A 146 -8.57 9.62 -0.25
N ASP A 147 -7.43 9.34 0.37
CA ASP A 147 -6.14 9.24 -0.33
C ASP A 147 -6.01 7.92 -1.11
N TYR A 148 -6.53 6.81 -0.57
CA TYR A 148 -6.26 5.49 -1.13
C TYR A 148 -7.46 4.79 -1.76
N PHE A 149 -8.70 5.19 -1.43
CA PHE A 149 -9.94 4.54 -1.91
C PHE A 149 -10.72 5.43 -2.89
N SER A 150 -10.32 6.68 -3.09
CA SER A 150 -11.05 7.64 -3.90
C SER A 150 -10.15 8.34 -4.93
N GLY A 151 -10.76 8.84 -6.02
CA GLY A 151 -10.05 9.55 -7.08
C GLY A 151 -9.45 8.66 -8.17
N SER A 152 -8.90 9.30 -9.21
CA SER A 152 -8.38 8.63 -10.41
C SER A 152 -7.11 7.81 -10.17
N ARG A 153 -6.40 8.09 -9.07
CA ARG A 153 -5.16 7.40 -8.66
C ARG A 153 -5.37 6.47 -7.45
N ALA A 154 -6.62 6.18 -7.09
CA ALA A 154 -6.94 5.30 -5.97
C ALA A 154 -6.21 3.94 -6.10
N LEU A 155 -5.59 3.52 -5.00
CA LEU A 155 -4.89 2.23 -4.92
C LEU A 155 -5.87 1.08 -4.75
N PHE A 156 -6.96 1.36 -4.04
CA PHE A 156 -8.08 0.46 -3.83
C PHE A 156 -9.27 0.96 -4.62
N THR A 157 -9.84 0.08 -5.44
CA THR A 157 -11.03 0.41 -6.20
C THR A 157 -12.03 -0.71 -6.10
N ASP A 158 -13.30 -0.34 -6.12
CA ASP A 158 -14.36 -1.30 -6.36
C ASP A 158 -14.34 -1.79 -7.81
N GLU A 159 -14.85 -2.99 -8.03
CA GLU A 159 -15.01 -3.54 -9.37
C GLU A 159 -16.24 -2.91 -10.07
N SER A 160 -16.19 -2.81 -11.40
CA SER A 160 -17.30 -2.24 -12.19
C SER A 160 -18.59 -3.05 -12.02
N SER A 161 -19.75 -2.42 -12.20
CA SER A 161 -21.05 -3.11 -12.12
C SER A 161 -21.12 -4.31 -13.06
N THR A 162 -20.69 -4.15 -14.31
CA THR A 162 -20.63 -5.23 -15.29
C THR A 162 -19.76 -6.38 -14.81
N ASN A 163 -18.56 -6.11 -14.29
CA ASN A 163 -17.69 -7.18 -13.81
C ASN A 163 -18.22 -7.82 -12.51
N LYS A 164 -18.92 -7.07 -11.65
CA LYS A 164 -19.61 -7.62 -10.49
C LYS A 164 -20.69 -8.61 -10.86
N ASP A 165 -21.43 -8.36 -11.94
CA ASP A 165 -22.46 -9.27 -12.41
C ASP A 165 -21.85 -10.51 -13.08
N VAL A 166 -20.85 -10.32 -13.95
CA VAL A 166 -20.21 -11.40 -14.72
C VAL A 166 -19.36 -12.31 -13.83
N PHE A 167 -18.55 -11.75 -12.93
CA PHE A 167 -17.58 -12.49 -12.12
C PHE A 167 -18.01 -12.61 -10.64
N LYS A 168 -19.33 -12.51 -10.38
CA LYS A 168 -19.88 -12.54 -9.01
C LYS A 168 -19.42 -13.76 -8.23
N SER A 169 -19.44 -14.93 -8.86
CA SER A 169 -19.03 -16.20 -8.24
C SER A 169 -17.55 -16.17 -7.85
N ASP A 170 -16.71 -15.63 -8.71
CA ASP A 170 -15.26 -15.60 -8.52
C ASP A 170 -14.84 -14.58 -7.45
N MET A 171 -15.64 -13.53 -7.26
CA MET A 171 -15.45 -12.52 -6.22
C MET A 171 -16.21 -12.84 -4.92
N THR A 172 -16.90 -13.98 -4.83
CA THR A 172 -17.59 -14.41 -3.61
C THR A 172 -16.73 -15.41 -2.86
N PHE A 173 -16.34 -15.03 -1.65
CA PHE A 173 -15.45 -15.83 -0.79
C PHE A 173 -16.16 -16.24 0.49
N THR A 174 -15.62 -17.25 1.18
CA THR A 174 -16.14 -17.66 2.49
C THR A 174 -15.31 -17.01 3.59
N ILE A 175 -15.95 -16.25 4.48
CA ILE A 175 -15.35 -15.65 5.68
C ILE A 175 -16.18 -16.12 6.87
N ASP A 176 -15.54 -16.79 7.83
CA ASP A 176 -16.19 -17.31 9.05
C ASP A 176 -17.49 -18.10 8.76
N GLY A 177 -17.48 -18.89 7.67
CA GLY A 177 -18.61 -19.71 7.23
C GLY A 177 -19.67 -18.99 6.39
N ALA A 178 -19.60 -17.66 6.24
CA ALA A 178 -20.52 -16.87 5.43
C ALA A 178 -19.94 -16.56 4.04
N LYS A 179 -20.79 -16.60 3.01
CA LYS A 179 -20.42 -16.14 1.66
C LYS A 179 -20.48 -14.61 1.60
N VAL A 180 -19.37 -13.98 1.25
CA VAL A 180 -19.20 -12.53 1.19
C VAL A 180 -18.66 -12.14 -0.19
N LEU A 181 -19.37 -11.24 -0.87
CA LEU A 181 -18.88 -10.64 -2.11
C LEU A 181 -17.80 -9.61 -1.77
N CYS A 182 -16.57 -9.84 -2.22
CA CYS A 182 -15.43 -8.97 -1.98
C CYS A 182 -14.95 -8.37 -3.31
N SER A 183 -15.67 -7.36 -3.80
CA SER A 183 -15.40 -6.72 -5.09
C SER A 183 -14.29 -5.66 -5.04
N TRP A 184 -14.04 -5.10 -3.86
CA TRP A 184 -12.94 -4.17 -3.63
C TRP A 184 -11.60 -4.86 -3.74
N HIS A 185 -10.65 -4.20 -4.41
CA HIS A 185 -9.34 -4.75 -4.62
C HIS A 185 -8.23 -3.69 -4.71
N GLY A 186 -7.04 -4.07 -4.24
CA GLY A 186 -5.80 -3.35 -4.49
C GLY A 186 -5.18 -3.78 -5.82
N LYS A 187 -4.70 -2.81 -6.61
CA LYS A 187 -4.05 -3.08 -7.90
C LYS A 187 -2.53 -3.21 -7.76
N ILE A 188 -2.00 -4.29 -8.32
CA ILE A 188 -0.57 -4.50 -8.52
C ILE A 188 -0.33 -4.63 -10.03
N SER A 189 0.51 -3.76 -10.59
CA SER A 189 0.75 -3.66 -12.04
C SER A 189 1.45 -4.91 -12.59
N PHE A 190 2.33 -5.56 -11.82
CA PHE A 190 3.04 -6.76 -12.23
C PHE A 190 2.12 -8.00 -12.30
N ARG A 191 2.13 -8.70 -13.45
CA ARG A 191 1.24 -9.83 -13.80
C ARG A 191 -0.26 -9.57 -13.57
N VAL A 192 -0.65 -8.30 -13.42
CA VAL A 192 -2.00 -7.86 -13.10
C VAL A 192 -2.51 -8.51 -11.82
N PHE A 193 -1.68 -8.57 -10.77
CA PHE A 193 -2.11 -9.08 -9.45
C PHE A 193 -3.21 -8.19 -8.83
N ARG A 194 -4.07 -8.82 -8.05
CA ARG A 194 -5.15 -8.22 -7.29
C ARG A 194 -5.16 -8.78 -5.88
N MET A 195 -5.37 -7.89 -4.92
CA MET A 195 -5.59 -8.23 -3.52
C MET A 195 -7.05 -7.88 -3.19
N HIS A 196 -7.94 -8.87 -3.12
CA HIS A 196 -9.33 -8.64 -2.72
C HIS A 196 -9.48 -8.79 -1.22
N PHE A 197 -10.35 -7.98 -0.64
CA PHE A 197 -10.59 -7.93 0.80
C PHE A 197 -12.04 -7.56 1.12
N ASN A 198 -12.47 -7.85 2.35
CA ASN A 198 -13.87 -7.73 2.79
C ASN A 198 -14.29 -6.30 3.17
N TYR A 199 -14.16 -5.36 2.25
CA TYR A 199 -14.57 -3.97 2.47
C TYR A 199 -15.95 -3.67 1.87
N PRO A 200 -16.80 -2.86 2.57
CA PRO A 200 -16.60 -2.30 3.90
C PRO A 200 -16.79 -3.34 5.02
N ILE A 201 -15.99 -3.23 6.08
CA ILE A 201 -16.15 -4.02 7.32
C ILE A 201 -17.14 -3.36 8.28
N LYS A 202 -17.75 -4.14 9.18
CA LYS A 202 -18.67 -3.62 10.20
C LYS A 202 -17.90 -2.84 11.26
N ASN A 203 -18.61 -1.98 11.99
CA ASN A 203 -18.05 -1.25 13.14
C ASN A 203 -17.54 -2.21 14.24
N SER A 204 -18.20 -3.35 14.42
CA SER A 204 -17.78 -4.38 15.37
C SER A 204 -16.48 -5.08 14.99
N ASP A 205 -16.18 -5.16 13.69
CA ASP A 205 -15.05 -5.93 13.19
C ASP A 205 -13.77 -5.18 13.55
N LYS A 206 -12.75 -5.88 14.05
CA LYS A 206 -11.45 -5.28 14.44
C LYS A 206 -10.31 -5.68 13.51
N VAL A 207 -10.62 -6.42 12.46
CA VAL A 207 -9.68 -6.94 11.46
C VAL A 207 -10.34 -6.85 10.09
N ILE A 208 -9.53 -6.63 9.05
CA ILE A 208 -9.94 -6.77 7.65
C ILE A 208 -9.32 -8.04 7.05
N ASP A 209 -10.14 -8.80 6.33
CA ASP A 209 -9.76 -10.06 5.71
C ASP A 209 -9.33 -9.85 4.27
N VAL A 210 -8.09 -10.22 3.96
CA VAL A 210 -7.63 -10.45 2.59
C VAL A 210 -8.08 -11.86 2.18
N VAL A 211 -9.00 -11.91 1.22
CA VAL A 211 -9.66 -13.14 0.76
C VAL A 211 -9.08 -13.72 -0.52
N TYR A 212 -8.29 -12.91 -1.23
CA TYR A 212 -7.62 -13.29 -2.46
C TYR A 212 -6.34 -12.48 -2.61
N PHE A 213 -5.23 -13.14 -2.94
CA PHE A 213 -4.03 -12.47 -3.40
C PHE A 213 -3.38 -13.25 -4.55
N GLY A 214 -3.51 -12.75 -5.78
CA GLY A 214 -3.10 -13.48 -6.97
C GLY A 214 -3.42 -12.72 -8.27
N PRO A 215 -3.31 -13.36 -9.45
CA PRO A 215 -3.66 -12.76 -10.73
C PRO A 215 -5.11 -12.24 -10.76
N LYS A 216 -5.40 -11.20 -11.56
CA LYS A 216 -6.77 -10.66 -11.71
C LYS A 216 -7.81 -11.77 -11.94
N LEU A 217 -8.94 -11.69 -11.25
CA LEU A 217 -10.08 -12.62 -11.40
C LEU A 217 -10.88 -12.34 -12.68
N THR A 218 -11.06 -11.06 -13.01
CA THR A 218 -11.82 -10.59 -14.16
C THR A 218 -10.98 -10.61 -15.44
N LYS A 219 -10.47 -11.80 -15.81
CA LYS A 219 -9.76 -12.05 -17.07
C LYS A 219 -10.78 -12.32 -18.17
N HIS A 220 -10.65 -11.58 -19.26
CA HIS A 220 -11.21 -11.93 -20.55
C HIS A 220 -10.14 -12.63 -21.37
#